data_AF-A0A3D5V303-F1
#
_entry.id   AF-A0A3D5V303-F1
#
_cell.length_a   1.000
_cell.length_b   1.000
_cell.length_c   1.000
_cell.angle_alpha   90.00
_cell.angle_beta   90.00
_cell.angle_gamma   90.00
#
_symmetry.space_group_name_H-M   'P 1'
#
loop_
_entity.id
_entity.type
_entity.pdbx_description
1 polymer ?
#
loop_
_entity_poly.entity_id
_entity_poly.type
_entity_poly.pdbx_seq_one_letter_code
_entity_poly.pdbx_strand_id
1 'polypeptide(L)'
;MPEKVPAQSANTPNAQTQAHAHAHVNTKKIGAVLGKNSVPIFFLLLSIGGIIAAGLDINYLINELLGRLGRNSFLVLSLLIPIIAGLGLNFGIVVGAMAGQAALIITTHYGWTGLGGFGLAALISVPIAMVLGWLTALVLNKAKGREMVTGMILGFFANGVYQLVFLVLLGWVIPMKNPAIMLPSGIGLKNTIDLFDISYALDRGLDFIWDGFI
;
A
#
# COMPACT_ATOMS: atom_id res chain seq x y z
N MET A 1 48.29 -31.58 50.19
CA MET A 1 47.82 -32.64 51.11
C MET A 1 46.64 -32.10 51.91
N PRO A 2 45.68 -32.97 52.27
CA PRO A 2 44.22 -32.81 52.08
C PRO A 2 43.50 -32.28 53.35
N GLU A 3 42.18 -32.07 53.37
CA GLU A 3 41.18 -33.03 53.90
C GLU A 3 39.74 -32.49 53.68
N LYS A 4 38.94 -33.05 52.76
CA LYS A 4 37.75 -33.93 52.95
C LYS A 4 36.68 -33.53 53.99
N VAL A 5 35.51 -33.17 53.42
CA VAL A 5 34.10 -33.51 53.74
C VAL A 5 33.82 -34.44 54.94
N PRO A 6 32.69 -34.25 55.63
CA PRO A 6 31.73 -35.34 55.77
C PRO A 6 30.29 -34.98 55.37
N ALA A 7 29.64 -35.97 54.76
CA ALA A 7 28.23 -36.07 54.45
C ALA A 7 27.46 -36.75 55.58
N GLN A 8 26.14 -36.55 55.62
CA GLN A 8 25.03 -37.36 56.21
C GLN A 8 23.91 -36.38 56.64
N SER A 9 22.60 -36.59 56.51
CA SER A 9 21.74 -37.78 56.40
C SER A 9 20.38 -37.28 55.86
N ALA A 10 19.84 -37.79 54.75
CA ALA A 10 18.82 -38.84 54.70
C ALA A 10 17.75 -38.79 55.83
N ASN A 11 16.52 -38.41 55.48
CA ASN A 11 15.29 -39.14 55.87
C ASN A 11 14.06 -38.70 55.04
N THR A 12 13.84 -39.47 53.95
CA THR A 12 12.64 -40.20 53.50
C THR A 12 11.19 -39.89 53.99
N PRO A 13 10.16 -40.37 53.25
CA PRO A 13 8.97 -39.61 52.86
C PRO A 13 7.65 -40.20 53.40
N ASN A 14 6.53 -39.47 53.24
CA ASN A 14 5.20 -40.06 53.31
C ASN A 14 4.43 -39.82 52.00
N ALA A 15 4.17 -40.93 51.32
CA ALA A 15 3.26 -41.09 50.21
C ALA A 15 1.80 -40.93 50.65
N GLN A 16 0.90 -40.96 49.64
CA GLN A 16 -0.58 -40.91 49.68
C GLN A 16 -1.10 -39.49 49.35
N THR A 17 -1.79 -39.20 48.24
CA THR A 17 -2.57 -40.05 47.32
C THR A 17 -2.76 -39.29 46.00
N GLN A 18 -2.46 -39.95 44.88
CA GLN A 18 -2.96 -39.57 43.57
C GLN A 18 -4.44 -39.92 43.48
N ALA A 19 -5.30 -38.96 43.13
CA ALA A 19 -6.45 -39.13 42.24
C ALA A 19 -7.25 -37.83 42.23
N HIS A 20 -7.55 -37.32 41.04
CA HIS A 20 -8.78 -36.63 40.61
C HIS A 20 -8.43 -35.73 39.43
N ALA A 21 -8.46 -36.35 38.25
CA ALA A 21 -8.48 -35.67 36.97
C ALA A 21 -9.78 -34.86 36.87
N HIS A 22 -9.70 -33.55 37.07
CA HIS A 22 -10.71 -32.61 36.59
C HIS A 22 -10.06 -31.72 35.54
N ALA A 23 -10.60 -31.76 34.32
CA ALA A 23 -10.24 -30.89 33.21
C ALA A 23 -10.49 -29.43 33.62
N HIS A 24 -9.46 -28.78 34.17
CA HIS A 24 -9.53 -27.39 34.56
C HIS A 24 -9.44 -26.55 33.27
N VAL A 25 -10.58 -26.06 32.79
CA VAL A 25 -10.59 -24.91 31.87
C VAL A 25 -9.79 -23.82 32.56
N ASN A 26 -8.65 -23.46 31.97
CA ASN A 26 -7.67 -22.59 32.62
C ASN A 26 -8.09 -21.12 32.41
N THR A 27 -9.09 -20.68 33.17
CA THR A 27 -9.68 -19.32 33.13
C THR A 27 -8.62 -18.22 33.35
N LYS A 28 -7.51 -18.53 34.05
CA LYS A 28 -6.39 -17.61 34.26
C LYS A 28 -5.63 -17.29 32.96
N LYS A 29 -5.57 -18.21 32.00
CA LYS A 29 -4.96 -17.96 30.68
C LYS A 29 -5.85 -17.08 29.80
N ILE A 30 -7.18 -17.19 29.91
CA ILE A 30 -8.12 -16.39 29.10
C ILE A 30 -8.06 -14.92 29.50
N GLY A 31 -8.08 -14.61 30.81
CA GLY A 31 -7.94 -13.23 31.31
C GLY A 31 -6.58 -12.59 30.96
N ALA A 32 -5.50 -13.37 30.96
CA ALA A 32 -4.17 -12.89 30.58
C ALA A 32 -4.04 -12.60 29.06
N VAL A 33 -4.72 -13.38 28.21
CA VAL A 33 -4.77 -13.14 26.76
C VAL A 33 -5.65 -11.93 26.44
N LEU A 34 -6.76 -11.75 27.14
CA LEU A 34 -7.68 -10.62 26.95
C LEU A 34 -7.00 -9.28 27.31
N GLY A 35 -6.26 -9.23 28.42
CA GLY A 35 -5.50 -8.03 28.80
C GLY A 35 -4.34 -7.71 27.84
N LYS A 36 -3.60 -8.74 27.37
CA LYS A 36 -2.44 -8.55 26.48
C LYS A 36 -2.83 -8.16 25.06
N ASN A 37 -3.99 -8.61 24.58
CA ASN A 37 -4.48 -8.34 23.22
C ASN A 37 -5.67 -7.37 23.21
N SER A 38 -5.80 -6.53 24.24
CA SER A 38 -6.91 -5.57 24.38
C SER A 38 -7.11 -4.69 23.14
N VAL A 39 -6.00 -4.20 22.55
CA VAL A 39 -6.04 -3.33 21.37
C VAL A 39 -6.52 -4.07 20.10
N PRO A 40 -5.94 -5.23 19.72
CA PRO A 40 -6.48 -6.05 18.63
C PRO A 40 -7.95 -6.43 18.81
N ILE A 41 -8.36 -6.80 20.02
CA ILE A 41 -9.74 -7.21 20.31
C ILE A 41 -10.69 -6.00 20.15
N PHE A 42 -10.30 -4.84 20.64
CA PHE A 42 -11.06 -3.60 20.45
C PHE A 42 -11.22 -3.25 18.97
N PHE A 43 -10.14 -3.33 18.19
CA PHE A 43 -10.19 -3.09 16.74
C PHE A 43 -11.05 -4.12 16.00
N LEU A 44 -10.99 -5.39 16.41
CA LEU A 44 -11.82 -6.46 15.84
C LEU A 44 -13.31 -6.19 16.10
N LEU A 45 -13.66 -5.85 17.34
CA LEU A 45 -15.03 -5.51 17.70
C LEU A 45 -15.54 -4.27 16.95
N LEU A 46 -14.71 -3.23 16.83
CA LEU A 46 -15.02 -2.05 16.02
C LEU A 46 -15.22 -2.40 14.54
N SER A 47 -14.39 -3.29 14.00
CA SER A 47 -14.48 -3.71 12.60
C SER A 47 -15.77 -4.49 12.35
N ILE A 48 -16.10 -5.44 13.22
CA ILE A 48 -17.36 -6.21 13.14
C ILE A 48 -18.57 -5.27 13.31
N GLY A 49 -18.53 -4.37 14.29
CA GLY A 49 -19.57 -3.37 14.50
C GLY A 49 -19.75 -2.45 13.28
N GLY A 50 -18.65 -2.01 12.66
CA GLY A 50 -18.66 -1.22 11.43
C GLY A 50 -19.26 -1.96 10.23
N ILE A 51 -18.94 -3.25 10.07
CA ILE A 51 -19.49 -4.08 8.99
C ILE A 51 -21.01 -4.22 9.13
N ILE A 52 -21.49 -4.49 10.34
CA ILE A 52 -22.93 -4.62 10.63
C ILE A 52 -23.63 -3.28 10.41
N ALA A 53 -23.07 -2.17 10.93
CA ALA A 53 -23.66 -0.84 10.79
C ALA A 53 -23.71 -0.35 9.33
N ALA A 54 -22.75 -0.74 8.51
CA ALA A 54 -22.69 -0.37 7.10
C ALA A 54 -23.48 -1.31 6.17
N GLY A 55 -24.03 -2.43 6.69
CA GLY A 55 -24.83 -3.38 5.90
C GLY A 55 -24.09 -3.99 4.70
N LEU A 56 -22.76 -4.12 4.79
CA LEU A 56 -21.92 -4.59 3.69
C LEU A 56 -22.07 -6.09 3.47
N ASP A 57 -22.18 -6.51 2.21
CA ASP A 57 -22.04 -7.92 1.83
C ASP A 57 -20.60 -8.38 2.16
N ILE A 58 -20.49 -9.53 2.82
CA ILE A 58 -19.21 -10.14 3.18
C ILE A 58 -18.37 -10.45 1.93
N ASN A 59 -19.00 -10.81 0.82
CA ASN A 59 -18.33 -11.08 -0.45
C ASN A 59 -17.74 -9.80 -1.04
N TYR A 60 -18.47 -8.69 -0.94
CA TYR A 60 -17.96 -7.37 -1.34
C TYR A 60 -16.77 -6.96 -0.48
N LEU A 61 -16.86 -7.15 0.84
CA LEU A 61 -15.77 -6.85 1.76
C LEU A 61 -14.51 -7.66 1.44
N ILE A 62 -14.65 -8.97 1.21
CA ILE A 62 -13.52 -9.85 0.85
C ILE A 62 -12.88 -9.39 -0.46
N ASN A 63 -13.67 -9.08 -1.49
CA ASN A 63 -13.15 -8.57 -2.76
C ASN A 63 -12.39 -7.26 -2.60
N GLU A 64 -12.93 -6.31 -1.83
CA GLU A 64 -12.26 -5.04 -1.56
C GLU A 64 -10.97 -5.24 -0.76
N LEU A 65 -10.96 -6.13 0.22
CA LEU A 65 -9.77 -6.49 0.99
C LEU A 65 -8.70 -7.15 0.12
N LEU A 66 -9.08 -8.11 -0.73
CA LEU A 66 -8.18 -8.77 -1.66
C LEU A 66 -7.63 -7.78 -2.70
N GLY A 67 -8.47 -6.90 -3.26
CA GLY A 67 -8.05 -5.86 -4.19
C GLY A 67 -7.03 -4.88 -3.56
N ARG A 68 -7.26 -4.48 -2.31
CA ARG A 68 -6.29 -3.67 -1.54
C ARG A 68 -5.00 -4.43 -1.28
N LEU A 69 -5.08 -5.69 -0.87
CA LEU A 69 -3.92 -6.52 -0.60
C LEU A 69 -3.09 -6.73 -1.88
N GLY A 70 -3.73 -6.94 -3.03
CA GLY A 70 -3.06 -7.04 -4.32
C GLY A 70 -2.29 -5.76 -4.68
N ARG A 71 -2.96 -4.61 -4.62
CA ARG A 71 -2.32 -3.30 -4.90
C ARG A 71 -1.18 -3.00 -3.94
N ASN A 72 -1.37 -3.22 -2.64
CA ASN A 72 -0.35 -2.96 -1.63
C ASN A 72 0.83 -3.93 -1.73
N SER A 73 0.59 -5.19 -2.07
CA SER A 73 1.66 -6.17 -2.33
C SER A 73 2.54 -5.73 -3.50
N PHE A 74 1.96 -5.20 -4.58
CA PHE A 74 2.73 -4.65 -5.70
C PHE A 74 3.60 -3.47 -5.28
N LEU A 75 3.08 -2.56 -4.45
CA LEU A 75 3.86 -1.45 -3.88
C LEU A 75 5.01 -1.94 -3.00
N VAL A 76 4.77 -2.98 -2.19
CA VAL A 76 5.81 -3.62 -1.37
C VAL A 76 6.91 -4.24 -2.23
N LEU A 77 6.56 -4.91 -3.33
CA LEU A 77 7.55 -5.44 -4.28
C LEU A 77 8.38 -4.31 -4.92
N SER A 78 7.75 -3.19 -5.28
CA SER A 78 8.47 -2.01 -5.78
C SER A 78 9.39 -1.36 -4.73
N LEU A 79 9.06 -1.48 -3.43
CA LEU A 79 9.89 -0.99 -2.33
C LEU A 79 11.11 -1.88 -2.08
N LEU A 80 11.04 -3.16 -2.44
CA LEU A 80 12.13 -4.12 -2.20
C LEU A 80 13.38 -3.81 -3.01
N ILE A 81 13.24 -3.37 -4.27
CA ILE A 81 14.38 -3.10 -5.18
C ILE A 81 15.35 -2.04 -4.60
N PRO A 82 14.90 -0.88 -4.09
CA PRO A 82 15.83 0.08 -3.48
C PRO A 82 16.41 -0.39 -2.14
N ILE A 83 15.63 -1.13 -1.35
CA ILE A 83 16.09 -1.65 -0.05
C ILE A 83 17.27 -2.61 -0.26
N ILE A 84 17.18 -3.53 -1.23
CA ILE A 84 18.29 -4.44 -1.55
C ILE A 84 19.50 -3.71 -2.14
N ALA A 85 19.30 -2.55 -2.78
CA ALA A 85 20.36 -1.68 -3.28
C ALA A 85 21.07 -0.88 -2.16
N GLY A 86 20.62 -1.01 -0.91
CA GLY A 86 21.15 -0.27 0.23
C GLY A 86 20.68 1.19 0.30
N LEU A 87 19.66 1.56 -0.49
CA LEU A 87 19.00 2.84 -0.43
C LEU A 87 17.89 2.83 0.66
N GLY A 88 17.41 4.00 1.06
CA GLY A 88 16.23 4.13 1.93
C GLY A 88 14.92 3.62 1.30
N LEU A 89 13.78 3.83 1.99
CA LEU A 89 12.46 3.52 1.43
C LEU A 89 12.24 4.22 0.06
N ASN A 90 11.60 3.51 -0.89
CA ASN A 90 11.41 3.96 -2.27
C ASN A 90 10.39 5.11 -2.39
N PHE A 91 10.86 6.34 -2.23
CA PHE A 91 10.04 7.54 -2.48
C PHE A 91 9.96 7.92 -3.98
N GLY A 92 10.73 7.24 -4.83
CA GLY A 92 10.63 7.35 -6.28
C GLY A 92 9.29 6.84 -6.83
N ILE A 93 8.58 5.99 -6.07
CA ILE A 93 7.22 5.52 -6.40
C ILE A 93 6.27 6.69 -6.65
N VAL A 94 6.35 7.75 -5.84
CA VAL A 94 5.49 8.94 -5.99
C VAL A 94 5.76 9.63 -7.34
N VAL A 95 7.04 9.78 -7.70
CA VAL A 95 7.46 10.40 -8.96
C VAL A 95 6.99 9.58 -10.16
N GLY A 96 7.13 8.24 -10.09
CA GLY A 96 6.65 7.33 -11.13
C GLY A 96 5.12 7.34 -11.27
N ALA A 97 4.40 7.34 -10.15
CA ALA A 97 2.93 7.42 -10.14
C ALA A 97 2.44 8.72 -10.81
N MET A 98 3.10 9.85 -10.53
CA MET A 98 2.78 11.14 -11.15
C MET A 98 3.05 11.16 -12.65
N ALA A 99 4.13 10.52 -13.11
CA ALA A 99 4.38 10.35 -14.54
C ALA A 99 3.27 9.55 -15.24
N GLY A 100 2.82 8.46 -14.59
CA GLY A 100 1.70 7.65 -15.09
C GLY A 100 0.37 8.42 -15.11
N GLN A 101 0.07 9.16 -14.04
CA GLN A 101 -1.13 10.01 -13.98
C GLN A 101 -1.11 11.12 -15.05
N ALA A 102 0.03 11.77 -15.26
CA ALA A 102 0.20 12.75 -16.32
C ALA A 102 -0.08 12.15 -17.70
N ALA A 103 0.47 10.97 -18.00
CA ALA A 103 0.25 10.29 -19.26
C ALA A 103 -1.22 9.87 -19.46
N LEU A 104 -1.91 9.43 -18.39
CA LEU A 104 -3.34 9.14 -18.42
C LEU A 104 -4.18 10.39 -18.68
N ILE A 105 -3.85 11.53 -18.06
CA ILE A 105 -4.54 12.81 -18.30
C ILE A 105 -4.37 13.24 -19.76
N ILE A 106 -3.17 13.10 -20.32
CA ILE A 106 -2.89 13.43 -21.72
C ILE A 106 -3.73 12.54 -22.64
N THR A 107 -3.70 11.24 -22.41
CA THR A 107 -4.39 10.24 -23.24
C THR A 107 -5.92 10.43 -23.20
N THR A 108 -6.47 10.67 -22.01
CA THR A 108 -7.90 10.98 -21.82
C THR A 108 -8.27 12.33 -22.44
N HIS A 109 -7.39 13.33 -22.41
CA HIS A 109 -7.64 14.61 -23.07
C HIS A 109 -7.79 14.45 -24.59
N TYR A 110 -6.97 13.61 -25.22
CA TYR A 110 -7.05 13.32 -26.65
C TYR A 110 -8.16 12.32 -27.02
N GLY A 111 -8.92 11.81 -26.04
CA GLY A 111 -10.06 10.92 -26.28
C GLY A 111 -9.69 9.48 -26.66
N TRP A 112 -8.48 9.03 -26.32
CA TRP A 112 -8.07 7.64 -26.57
C TRP A 112 -8.60 6.74 -25.45
N THR A 113 -9.42 5.76 -25.81
CA THR A 113 -10.18 4.94 -24.86
C THR A 113 -9.78 3.46 -24.93
N GLY A 114 -10.25 2.67 -23.96
CA GLY A 114 -10.05 1.22 -23.92
C GLY A 114 -8.58 0.78 -23.79
N LEU A 115 -8.30 -0.45 -24.23
CA LEU A 115 -6.97 -1.06 -24.12
C LEU A 115 -5.91 -0.30 -24.92
N GLY A 116 -6.28 0.25 -26.08
CA GLY A 116 -5.38 1.08 -26.90
C GLY A 116 -4.99 2.39 -26.20
N GLY A 117 -5.96 3.07 -25.58
CA GLY A 117 -5.69 4.24 -24.74
C GLY A 117 -4.80 3.89 -23.55
N PHE A 118 -5.10 2.81 -22.83
CA PHE A 118 -4.25 2.35 -21.72
C PHE A 118 -2.81 2.05 -22.17
N GLY A 119 -2.62 1.35 -23.29
CA GLY A 119 -1.31 1.05 -23.85
C GLY A 119 -0.54 2.31 -24.26
N LEU A 120 -1.22 3.28 -24.89
CA LEU A 120 -0.63 4.57 -25.25
C LEU A 120 -0.19 5.35 -24.00
N ALA A 121 -1.03 5.38 -22.97
CA ALA A 121 -0.70 6.02 -21.69
C ALA A 121 0.53 5.36 -21.04
N ALA A 122 0.60 4.02 -21.05
CA ALA A 122 1.77 3.30 -20.56
C ALA A 122 3.04 3.67 -21.36
N LEU A 123 2.95 3.72 -22.69
CA LEU A 123 4.07 4.06 -23.56
C LEU A 123 4.56 5.51 -23.35
N ILE A 124 3.64 6.47 -23.19
CA ILE A 124 3.97 7.87 -22.90
C ILE A 124 4.53 8.03 -21.47
N SER A 125 4.06 7.22 -20.51
CA SER A 125 4.52 7.29 -19.12
C SER A 125 5.99 6.89 -18.96
N VAL A 126 6.48 5.93 -19.76
CA VAL A 126 7.85 5.41 -19.70
C VAL A 126 8.92 6.50 -19.91
N PRO A 127 8.93 7.29 -21.00
CA PRO A 127 9.94 8.33 -21.20
C PRO A 127 9.85 9.43 -20.12
N ILE A 128 8.65 9.81 -19.70
CA ILE A 128 8.47 10.80 -18.62
C ILE A 128 9.07 10.25 -17.32
N ALA A 129 8.76 9.01 -16.97
CA ALA A 129 9.26 8.34 -15.78
C ALA A 129 10.79 8.15 -15.84
N MET A 130 11.37 7.85 -17.00
CA MET A 130 12.82 7.74 -17.16
C MET A 130 13.52 9.08 -16.89
N VAL A 131 13.00 10.19 -17.44
CA VAL A 131 13.59 11.52 -17.22
C VAL A 131 13.47 11.93 -15.76
N LEU A 132 12.29 11.82 -15.15
CA LEU A 132 12.09 12.17 -13.76
C LEU A 132 12.84 11.23 -12.79
N GLY A 133 12.93 9.95 -13.15
CA GLY A 133 13.71 8.95 -12.42
C GLY A 133 15.21 9.23 -12.46
N TRP A 134 15.74 9.65 -13.62
CA TRP A 134 17.12 10.10 -13.75
C TRP A 134 17.41 11.31 -12.87
N LEU A 135 16.55 12.33 -12.90
CA LEU A 135 16.69 13.52 -12.05
C LEU A 135 16.65 13.14 -10.55
N THR A 136 15.75 12.22 -10.19
CA THR A 136 15.67 11.66 -8.84
C THR A 136 16.97 10.96 -8.44
N ALA A 137 17.54 10.14 -9.32
CA ALA A 137 18.80 9.45 -9.07
C ALA A 137 19.96 10.43 -8.86
N LEU A 138 20.04 11.52 -9.64
CA LEU A 138 21.05 12.57 -9.47
C LEU A 138 20.95 13.24 -8.09
N VAL A 139 19.72 13.52 -7.62
CA VAL A 139 19.50 14.13 -6.30
C VAL A 139 19.87 13.17 -5.18
N LEU A 140 19.47 11.90 -5.27
CA LEU A 140 19.77 10.89 -4.26
C LEU A 140 21.27 10.61 -4.17
N ASN A 141 21.98 10.55 -5.30
CA ASN A 141 23.44 10.38 -5.33
C ASN A 141 24.18 11.51 -4.61
N LYS A 142 23.66 12.75 -4.66
CA LYS A 142 24.22 13.90 -3.93
C LYS A 142 23.91 13.85 -2.43
N ALA A 143 22.87 13.12 -2.01
CA ALA A 143 22.40 13.03 -0.64
C ALA A 143 22.77 11.71 0.05
N LYS A 144 23.87 11.08 -0.38
CA LYS A 144 24.34 9.79 0.12
C LYS A 144 24.42 9.78 1.65
N GLY A 145 23.85 8.74 2.28
CA GLY A 145 23.73 8.64 3.74
C GLY A 145 22.54 9.38 4.37
N ARG A 146 21.77 10.14 3.59
CA ARG A 146 20.49 10.76 3.98
C ARG A 146 19.36 10.46 2.99
N GLU A 147 19.55 9.47 2.14
CA GLU A 147 18.71 9.13 0.99
C GLU A 147 17.24 8.88 1.37
N MET A 148 16.98 8.31 2.55
CA MET A 148 15.61 8.08 3.02
C MET A 148 14.85 9.40 3.26
N VAL A 149 15.45 10.33 4.01
CA VAL A 149 14.81 11.62 4.31
C VAL A 149 14.76 12.49 3.06
N THR A 150 15.83 12.50 2.26
CA THR A 150 15.86 13.22 0.98
C THR A 150 14.80 12.68 0.02
N GLY A 151 14.61 11.37 -0.06
CA GLY A 151 13.56 10.76 -0.85
C GLY A 151 12.16 11.22 -0.40
N MET A 152 11.90 11.24 0.91
CA MET A 152 10.63 11.73 1.45
C MET A 152 10.34 13.17 1.04
N ILE A 153 11.34 14.06 1.21
CA ILE A 153 11.24 15.46 0.83
C ILE A 153 11.04 15.59 -0.69
N LEU A 154 11.75 14.79 -1.48
CA LEU A 154 11.62 14.78 -2.93
C LEU A 154 10.22 14.37 -3.37
N GLY A 155 9.58 13.39 -2.71
CA GLY A 155 8.20 13.00 -2.97
C GLY A 155 7.21 14.13 -2.71
N PHE A 156 7.33 14.84 -1.58
CA PHE A 156 6.50 16.02 -1.30
C PHE A 156 6.75 17.16 -2.29
N PHE A 157 8.01 17.40 -2.66
CA PHE A 157 8.38 18.39 -3.66
C PHE A 157 7.78 18.05 -5.03
N ALA A 158 7.93 16.81 -5.49
CA ALA A 158 7.34 16.32 -6.73
C ALA A 158 5.81 16.48 -6.73
N ASN A 159 5.15 16.20 -5.59
CA ASN A 159 3.72 16.45 -5.43
C ASN A 159 3.36 17.93 -5.54
N GLY A 160 4.12 18.82 -4.92
CA GLY A 160 3.91 20.26 -5.04
C GLY A 160 4.08 20.74 -6.49
N VAL A 161 5.12 20.26 -7.19
CA VAL A 161 5.34 20.58 -8.62
C VAL A 161 4.20 20.05 -9.47
N TYR A 162 3.75 18.81 -9.24
CA TYR A 162 2.62 18.22 -9.94
C TYR A 162 1.36 19.06 -9.76
N GLN A 163 1.02 19.42 -8.51
CA GLN A 163 -0.14 20.28 -8.23
C GLN A 163 -0.02 21.64 -8.92
N LEU A 164 1.17 22.27 -8.90
CA LEU A 164 1.39 23.54 -9.59
C LEU A 164 1.16 23.41 -11.11
N VAL A 165 1.67 22.34 -11.73
CA VAL A 165 1.49 22.10 -13.16
C VAL A 165 0.02 21.86 -13.51
N PHE A 166 -0.66 20.98 -12.78
CA PHE A 166 -2.00 20.53 -13.14
C PHE A 166 -3.13 21.44 -12.63
N LEU A 167 -2.91 22.24 -11.58
CA LEU A 167 -3.92 23.16 -11.05
C LEU A 167 -3.72 24.61 -11.51
N VAL A 168 -2.48 25.07 -11.71
CA VAL A 168 -2.20 26.48 -12.02
C VAL A 168 -1.81 26.69 -13.47
N LEU A 169 -0.90 25.86 -14.01
CA LEU A 169 -0.41 26.03 -15.39
C LEU A 169 -1.36 25.46 -16.45
N LEU A 170 -2.11 24.42 -16.10
CA LEU A 170 -3.05 23.78 -17.00
C LEU A 170 -4.30 24.64 -17.21
N GLY A 171 -4.59 25.02 -18.45
CA GLY A 171 -5.62 26.00 -18.80
C GLY A 171 -5.11 27.44 -18.91
N TRP A 172 -3.98 27.77 -18.29
CA TRP A 172 -3.32 29.09 -18.45
C TRP A 172 -2.21 29.06 -19.52
N VAL A 173 -1.26 28.12 -19.40
CA VAL A 173 -0.10 27.98 -20.31
C VAL A 173 -0.27 26.78 -21.25
N ILE A 174 -0.81 25.66 -20.73
CA ILE A 174 -1.07 24.47 -21.53
C ILE A 174 -2.54 24.49 -21.93
N PRO A 175 -2.88 24.70 -23.23
CA PRO A 175 -4.25 24.76 -23.67
C PRO A 175 -4.86 23.35 -23.67
N MET A 176 -5.50 23.00 -22.57
CA MET A 176 -6.40 21.86 -22.49
C MET A 176 -7.82 22.40 -22.57
N LYS A 177 -8.67 21.75 -23.35
CA LYS A 177 -10.10 22.08 -23.46
C LYS A 177 -10.90 20.80 -23.32
N ASN A 178 -11.07 20.34 -22.09
CA ASN A 178 -11.96 19.21 -21.80
C ASN A 178 -12.81 19.52 -20.55
N PRO A 179 -14.12 19.79 -20.70
CA PRO A 179 -15.00 20.12 -19.58
C PRO A 179 -15.25 18.94 -18.62
N ALA A 180 -14.95 17.70 -19.04
CA ALA A 180 -15.03 16.55 -18.17
C ALA A 180 -13.91 16.57 -17.10
N ILE A 181 -12.71 17.01 -17.48
CA ILE A 181 -11.47 16.91 -16.66
C ILE A 181 -11.14 18.25 -15.98
N MET A 182 -11.47 19.38 -16.60
CA MET A 182 -11.08 20.71 -16.11
C MET A 182 -12.12 21.35 -15.19
N LEU A 183 -11.68 22.27 -14.35
CA LEU A 183 -12.58 23.11 -13.56
C LEU A 183 -13.49 23.97 -14.46
N PRO A 184 -14.71 24.32 -14.00
CA PRO A 184 -15.60 25.23 -14.74
C PRO A 184 -14.96 26.59 -15.06
N SER A 185 -14.00 27.03 -14.24
CA SER A 185 -13.22 28.26 -14.44
C SER A 185 -12.24 28.17 -15.62
N GLY A 186 -12.03 27.00 -16.22
CA GLY A 186 -11.13 26.78 -17.35
C GLY A 186 -9.65 26.71 -17.00
N ILE A 187 -9.28 26.84 -15.72
CA ILE A 187 -7.91 26.71 -15.21
C ILE A 187 -7.91 25.64 -14.13
N GLY A 188 -7.00 24.68 -14.27
CA GLY A 188 -6.82 23.56 -13.34
C GLY A 188 -7.72 22.36 -13.58
N LEU A 189 -7.32 21.22 -13.03
CA LEU A 189 -8.05 19.95 -13.08
C LEU A 189 -8.96 19.74 -11.88
N LYS A 190 -10.06 19.02 -12.09
CA LYS A 190 -10.92 18.55 -10.99
C LYS A 190 -10.15 17.60 -10.09
N ASN A 191 -10.46 17.62 -8.80
CA ASN A 191 -9.89 16.69 -7.82
C ASN A 191 -10.17 15.23 -8.17
N THR A 192 -11.33 14.98 -8.78
CA THR A 192 -11.74 13.66 -9.26
C THR A 192 -11.99 13.74 -10.74
N ILE A 193 -11.24 12.95 -11.49
CA ILE A 193 -11.42 12.74 -12.92
C ILE A 193 -11.96 11.33 -13.05
N ASP A 194 -13.11 11.19 -13.70
CA ASP A 194 -13.64 9.86 -14.01
C ASP A 194 -12.92 9.35 -15.27
N LEU A 195 -12.37 8.14 -15.18
CA LEU A 195 -11.66 7.47 -16.26
C LEU A 195 -12.50 6.33 -16.86
N PHE A 196 -13.83 6.37 -16.75
CA PHE A 196 -14.74 5.30 -17.20
C PHE A 196 -14.32 4.59 -18.50
N ASP A 197 -13.89 5.35 -19.50
CA ASP A 197 -13.50 4.82 -20.81
C ASP A 197 -12.17 4.03 -20.83
N ILE A 198 -11.27 4.28 -19.88
CA ILE A 198 -9.97 3.60 -19.72
C ILE A 198 -9.95 2.65 -18.52
N SER A 199 -10.79 2.89 -17.52
CA SER A 199 -10.99 1.98 -16.39
C SER A 199 -11.35 0.58 -16.88
N TYR A 200 -10.81 -0.46 -16.22
CA TYR A 200 -11.02 -1.86 -16.62
C TYR A 200 -10.62 -2.18 -18.06
N ALA A 201 -9.82 -1.35 -18.73
CA ALA A 201 -9.36 -1.61 -20.09
C ALA A 201 -8.54 -2.91 -20.19
N LEU A 202 -7.75 -3.22 -19.15
CA LEU A 202 -7.02 -4.48 -19.03
C LEU A 202 -7.96 -5.66 -18.82
N ASP A 203 -8.97 -5.51 -17.96
CA ASP A 203 -9.98 -6.54 -17.66
C ASP A 203 -10.72 -6.91 -18.96
N ARG A 204 -11.38 -5.91 -19.56
CA ARG A 204 -12.08 -6.03 -20.86
C ARG A 204 -11.18 -6.52 -22.00
N GLY A 205 -9.91 -6.12 -21.97
CA GLY A 205 -8.92 -6.50 -22.97
C GLY A 205 -8.40 -7.93 -22.80
N LEU A 206 -8.50 -8.49 -21.60
CA LEU A 206 -8.07 -9.85 -21.25
C LEU A 206 -9.25 -10.80 -21.05
N ASP A 207 -10.50 -10.32 -21.11
CA ASP A 207 -11.72 -11.14 -21.00
C ASP A 207 -11.65 -12.38 -21.90
N PHE A 208 -11.13 -12.24 -23.13
CA PHE A 208 -10.97 -13.37 -24.06
C PHE A 208 -10.07 -14.52 -23.53
N ILE A 209 -9.18 -14.25 -22.58
CA ILE A 209 -8.30 -15.25 -21.95
C ILE A 209 -9.03 -15.97 -20.82
N TRP A 210 -9.96 -15.29 -20.14
CA TRP A 210 -10.58 -15.75 -18.90
C TRP A 210 -12.04 -16.17 -19.05
N ASP A 211 -12.67 -15.96 -20.23
CA ASP A 211 -14.06 -16.29 -20.60
C ASP A 211 -14.43 -17.80 -20.56
N GLY A 212 -13.65 -18.61 -19.85
CA GLY A 212 -13.92 -20.02 -19.56
C GLY A 212 -13.35 -20.52 -18.23
N PHE A 213 -12.86 -19.64 -17.35
CA PHE A 213 -12.27 -20.02 -16.05
C PHE A 213 -13.04 -19.50 -14.83
N ILE A 214 -14.16 -18.80 -15.05
CA ILE A 214 -15.13 -18.39 -14.02
C ILE A 214 -16.55 -18.57 -14.58
#